data_AF-A0A359KCD5-F1
#
_entry.id   AF-A0A359KCD5-F1
#
_cell.length_a   1.000
_cell.length_b   1.000
_cell.length_c   1.000
_cell.angle_alpha   90.00
_cell.angle_beta   90.00
_cell.angle_gamma   90.00
#
_symmetry.space_group_name_H-M   'P 1'
#
loop_
_entity.id
_entity.type
_entity.pdbx_description
1 polymer ?
#
loop_
_entity_poly.entity_id
_entity_poly.type
_entity_poly.pdbx_seq_one_letter_code
_entity_poly.pdbx_strand_id
1 'polypeptide(L)'
;MLLCLIALAACGEQANTREPYVLPSEVGDAFIRGAAAPSAPLEGEQACRQAVLTLYGQGDDAVTFDAAASTVSWRAPVDGGHVTFNCSVKDSTVSLSRDGQTQTVSLSSEAGQAAESEAR
;
A
#
# COMPACT_ATOMS: atom_id res chain seq x y z
N MET A 1 -11.55 7.23 55.32
CA MET A 1 -10.16 6.90 55.72
C MET A 1 -10.01 5.38 55.72
N LEU A 2 -9.42 4.82 54.65
CA LEU A 2 -8.77 3.49 54.47
C LEU A 2 -8.65 3.28 52.94
N LEU A 3 -7.62 3.78 52.24
CA LEU A 3 -6.33 3.12 51.95
C LEU A 3 -6.46 1.66 51.46
N CYS A 4 -6.74 1.50 50.17
CA CYS A 4 -6.31 0.31 49.40
C CYS A 4 -5.48 0.79 48.20
N LEU A 5 -4.19 0.97 48.48
CA LEU A 5 -3.12 1.19 47.51
C LEU A 5 -2.94 -0.11 46.71
N ILE A 6 -3.49 -0.18 45.51
CA ILE A 6 -3.14 -1.22 44.55
C ILE A 6 -1.78 -0.82 43.98
N ALA A 7 -0.73 -1.36 44.58
CA ALA A 7 0.63 -1.27 44.06
C ALA A 7 0.67 -2.04 42.72
N LEU A 8 0.58 -1.31 41.61
CA LEU A 8 0.96 -1.85 40.32
C LEU A 8 2.43 -2.25 40.40
N ALA A 9 2.69 -3.56 40.31
CA ALA A 9 3.99 -4.12 40.06
C ALA A 9 4.47 -3.69 38.66
N ALA A 10 4.89 -2.43 38.52
CA ALA A 10 5.75 -1.99 37.44
C ALA A 10 7.20 -2.25 37.86
N CYS A 11 7.54 -3.54 38.03
CA CYS A 11 8.92 -4.00 38.16
C CYS A 11 9.28 -4.67 36.84
N GLY A 12 9.49 -3.83 35.83
CA GLY A 12 9.97 -4.20 34.50
C GLY A 12 11.32 -3.55 34.25
N GLU A 13 12.27 -3.77 35.16
CA GLU A 13 13.64 -3.32 35.01
C GLU A 13 14.37 -4.31 34.09
N GLN A 14 14.17 -4.18 32.77
CA GLN A 14 15.03 -4.85 31.81
C GLN A 14 16.22 -3.92 31.54
N ALA A 15 17.34 -4.22 32.20
CA ALA A 15 18.65 -3.72 31.84
C ALA A 15 18.98 -4.17 30.40
N ASN A 16 18.62 -3.34 29.43
CA ASN A 16 19.06 -3.51 28.05
C ASN A 16 20.34 -2.68 27.88
N THR A 17 21.46 -3.32 28.18
CA THR A 17 22.78 -2.90 27.70
C THR A 17 22.71 -2.91 26.18
N ARG A 18 22.32 -1.78 25.57
CA ARG A 18 22.45 -1.57 24.14
C ARG A 18 23.93 -1.39 23.82
N GLU A 19 24.58 -2.50 23.51
CA GLU A 19 25.77 -2.48 22.67
C GLU A 19 25.43 -1.73 21.38
N PRO A 20 26.28 -0.81 20.91
CA PRO A 20 26.10 -0.21 19.59
C PRO A 20 26.28 -1.31 18.55
N TYR A 21 25.17 -1.84 18.04
CA TYR A 21 25.18 -2.68 16.85
C TYR A 21 25.64 -1.81 15.68
N VAL A 22 26.91 -1.97 15.33
CA VAL A 22 27.47 -1.46 14.09
C VAL A 22 26.79 -2.26 12.98
N LEU A 23 25.85 -1.63 12.27
CA LEU A 23 25.31 -2.21 11.05
C LEU A 23 26.47 -2.43 10.08
N PRO A 24 26.66 -3.63 9.53
CA PRO A 24 27.45 -3.75 8.32
C PRO A 24 26.71 -2.96 7.23
N SER A 25 27.28 -1.82 6.85
CA SER A 25 27.11 -1.33 5.49
C SER A 25 27.55 -2.47 4.57
N GLU A 26 26.68 -2.78 3.61
CA GLU A 26 26.89 -3.50 2.36
C GLU A 26 26.05 -4.77 2.16
N VAL A 27 25.23 -4.67 1.10
CA VAL A 27 24.74 -5.70 0.18
C VAL A 27 23.66 -6.68 0.64
N GLY A 28 22.42 -6.22 0.47
CA GLY A 28 21.25 -7.07 0.26
C GLY A 28 20.43 -6.52 -0.91
N ASP A 29 20.99 -6.60 -2.12
CA ASP A 29 20.26 -6.45 -3.39
C ASP A 29 19.17 -7.54 -3.46
N ALA A 30 18.00 -7.22 -2.94
CA ALA A 30 16.79 -8.02 -3.10
C ALA A 30 15.60 -7.08 -2.92
N PHE A 31 14.81 -6.95 -4.00
CA PHE A 31 13.62 -6.08 -4.17
C PHE A 31 13.84 -4.73 -4.87
N ILE A 32 14.58 -4.71 -5.98
CA ILE A 32 14.17 -3.89 -7.14
C ILE A 32 14.05 -4.82 -8.35
N ARG A 33 13.08 -5.74 -8.32
CA ARG A 33 12.66 -6.43 -9.54
C ARG A 33 11.56 -5.62 -10.20
N GLY A 34 12.00 -4.69 -11.05
CA GLY A 34 11.20 -4.12 -12.12
C GLY A 34 10.11 -3.16 -11.66
N ALA A 35 10.49 -2.01 -11.11
CA ALA A 35 9.72 -0.81 -11.36
C ALA A 35 9.89 -0.47 -12.85
N ALA A 36 9.07 -1.09 -13.70
CA ALA A 36 8.84 -0.52 -15.02
C ALA A 36 8.30 0.89 -14.75
N ALA A 37 9.09 1.90 -15.09
CA ALA A 37 8.66 3.27 -14.97
C ALA A 37 7.30 3.39 -15.69
N PRO A 38 6.28 4.00 -15.05
CA PRO A 38 5.00 4.16 -15.71
C PRO A 38 5.21 4.89 -17.03
N SER A 39 4.69 4.32 -18.12
CA SER A 39 4.48 5.02 -19.38
C SER A 39 3.76 6.32 -19.04
N ALA A 40 4.43 7.46 -19.19
CA ALA A 40 4.00 8.80 -18.72
C ALA A 40 3.54 8.89 -17.24
N PRO A 41 4.06 9.83 -16.44
CA PRO A 41 3.70 9.95 -15.01
C PRO A 41 2.18 10.14 -14.77
N LEU A 42 1.47 10.74 -15.74
CA LEU A 42 0.03 10.98 -15.68
C LEU A 42 -0.81 9.72 -15.97
N GLU A 43 -0.38 8.86 -16.90
CA GLU A 43 -1.12 7.62 -17.22
C GLU A 43 -0.97 6.60 -16.08
N GLY A 44 0.22 6.51 -15.49
CA GLY A 44 0.46 5.68 -14.30
C GLY A 44 -0.37 6.12 -13.09
N GLU A 45 -0.44 7.42 -12.82
CA GLU A 45 -1.28 7.95 -11.73
C GLU A 45 -2.75 7.55 -11.91
N GLN A 46 -3.32 7.78 -13.09
CA GLN A 46 -4.72 7.47 -13.35
C GLN A 46 -5.01 5.97 -13.22
N ALA A 47 -4.14 5.12 -13.74
CA ALA A 47 -4.26 3.67 -13.60
C ALA A 47 -4.25 3.23 -12.12
N CYS A 48 -3.36 3.79 -11.32
CA CYS A 48 -3.30 3.51 -9.88
C CYS A 48 -4.56 3.96 -9.15
N ARG A 49 -5.06 5.18 -9.43
CA ARG A 49 -6.31 5.70 -8.84
C ARG A 49 -7.51 4.84 -9.25
N GLN A 50 -7.58 4.44 -10.51
CA GLN A 50 -8.65 3.56 -11.01
C GLN A 50 -8.61 2.19 -10.33
N ALA A 51 -7.42 1.62 -10.13
CA ALA A 51 -7.27 0.35 -9.41
C ALA A 51 -7.75 0.46 -7.95
N VAL A 52 -7.46 1.56 -7.27
CA VAL A 52 -7.95 1.84 -5.91
C VAL A 52 -9.47 1.96 -5.89
N LEU A 53 -10.06 2.64 -6.88
CA LEU A 53 -11.51 2.73 -7.02
C LEU A 53 -12.14 1.34 -7.22
N THR A 54 -11.60 0.52 -8.13
CA THR A 54 -12.13 -0.81 -8.41
C THR A 54 -12.03 -1.76 -7.21
N LEU A 55 -10.90 -1.76 -6.49
CA LEU A 55 -10.65 -2.72 -5.41
C LEU A 55 -11.24 -2.28 -4.06
N TYR A 56 -11.24 -0.98 -3.79
CA TYR A 56 -11.58 -0.43 -2.45
C TYR A 56 -12.73 0.58 -2.47
N GLY A 57 -13.26 0.92 -3.65
CA GLY A 57 -14.32 1.91 -3.78
C GLY A 57 -13.88 3.33 -3.41
N GLN A 58 -12.57 3.60 -3.38
CA GLN A 58 -12.04 4.92 -3.02
C GLN A 58 -11.63 5.65 -4.29
N GLY A 59 -12.27 6.77 -4.58
CA GLY A 59 -12.06 7.56 -5.79
C GLY A 59 -11.81 9.04 -5.52
N ASP A 60 -11.66 9.80 -6.60
CA ASP A 60 -11.57 11.26 -6.62
C ASP A 60 -10.37 11.84 -5.84
N ASP A 61 -10.54 13.05 -5.31
CA ASP A 61 -9.55 13.83 -4.55
C ASP A 61 -9.17 13.19 -3.20
N ALA A 62 -9.93 12.17 -2.76
CA ALA A 62 -9.64 11.46 -1.51
C ALA A 62 -8.41 10.53 -1.61
N VAL A 63 -8.02 10.15 -2.84
CA VAL A 63 -6.81 9.36 -3.11
C VAL A 63 -5.69 10.32 -3.48
N THR A 64 -4.53 10.17 -2.85
CA THR A 64 -3.31 10.91 -3.18
C THR A 64 -2.33 9.95 -3.83
N PHE A 65 -1.74 10.35 -4.96
CA PHE A 65 -0.66 9.62 -5.62
C PHE A 65 0.68 10.35 -5.42
N ASP A 66 1.67 9.63 -4.93
CA ASP A 66 3.06 10.10 -4.85
C ASP A 66 3.87 9.42 -5.96
N ALA A 67 4.25 10.20 -6.98
CA ALA A 67 4.96 9.69 -8.14
C ALA A 67 6.41 9.27 -7.82
N ALA A 68 7.05 9.91 -6.82
CA ALA A 68 8.43 9.64 -6.46
C ALA A 68 8.60 8.26 -5.80
N ALA A 69 7.66 7.90 -4.93
CA ALA A 69 7.60 6.61 -4.25
C ALA A 69 6.72 5.59 -5.00
N SER A 70 6.00 6.02 -6.05
CA SER A 70 4.99 5.22 -6.75
C SER A 70 3.97 4.62 -5.76
N THR A 71 3.40 5.47 -4.91
CA THR A 71 2.43 5.05 -3.89
C THR A 71 1.09 5.76 -4.05
N VAL A 72 0.03 5.07 -3.66
CA VAL A 72 -1.31 5.63 -3.50
C VAL A 72 -1.69 5.61 -2.03
N SER A 73 -2.32 6.67 -1.54
CA SER A 73 -2.76 6.76 -0.15
C SER A 73 -4.13 7.42 -0.03
N TRP A 74 -4.91 7.01 0.96
CA TRP A 74 -6.22 7.58 1.25
C TRP A 74 -6.59 7.36 2.72
N ARG A 75 -7.66 8.00 3.19
CA ARG A 75 -8.19 7.80 4.55
C ARG A 75 -8.89 6.45 4.69
N ALA A 76 -8.51 5.68 5.70
CA ALA A 76 -9.20 4.45 6.08
C ALA A 76 -10.65 4.77 6.51
N PRO A 77 -11.66 4.10 5.94
CA PRO A 77 -13.06 4.43 6.20
C PRO A 77 -13.53 4.07 7.62
N VAL A 78 -12.92 3.06 8.25
CA VAL A 78 -13.40 2.51 9.54
C VAL A 78 -12.69 3.14 10.74
N ASP A 79 -11.37 3.31 10.67
CA ASP A 79 -10.53 3.75 11.79
C ASP A 79 -10.06 5.21 11.67
N GLY A 80 -10.21 5.81 10.49
CA GLY A 80 -9.76 7.19 10.24
C GLY A 80 -8.25 7.35 10.09
N GLY A 81 -7.47 6.27 10.20
CA GLY A 81 -6.06 6.23 9.81
C GLY A 81 -5.83 6.46 8.31
N HIS A 82 -4.58 6.41 7.87
CA HIS A 82 -4.23 6.45 6.44
C HIS A 82 -3.81 5.08 5.96
N VAL A 83 -4.28 4.71 4.78
CA VAL A 83 -3.87 3.50 4.10
C VAL A 83 -2.96 3.89 2.94
N THR A 84 -1.84 3.21 2.81
CA THR A 84 -0.87 3.44 1.73
C THR A 84 -0.57 2.11 1.04
N PHE A 85 -0.55 2.10 -0.28
CA PHE A 85 -0.13 0.97 -1.10
C PHE A 85 0.97 1.42 -2.06
N ASN A 86 1.93 0.55 -2.33
CA ASN A 86 2.80 0.70 -3.48
C ASN A 86 2.04 0.28 -4.73
N CYS A 87 2.07 1.13 -5.75
CA CYS A 87 1.41 0.90 -7.02
C CYS A 87 2.44 0.60 -8.10
N SER A 88 2.23 -0.50 -8.83
CA SER A 88 3.02 -0.85 -10.01
C SER A 88 2.08 -1.08 -11.19
N VAL A 89 2.36 -0.40 -12.30
CA VAL A 89 1.58 -0.55 -13.54
C VAL A 89 2.45 -1.28 -14.56
N LYS A 90 1.93 -2.38 -15.11
CA LYS A 90 2.58 -3.15 -16.16
C LYS A 90 1.55 -3.51 -17.22
N ASP A 91 1.77 -3.01 -18.44
CA ASP A 91 0.82 -3.15 -19.54
C ASP A 91 -0.57 -2.62 -19.12
N SER A 92 -1.59 -3.47 -19.10
CA SER A 92 -2.95 -3.14 -18.63
C SER A 92 -3.24 -3.67 -17.22
N THR A 93 -2.22 -4.13 -16.50
CA THR A 93 -2.35 -4.70 -15.17
C THR A 93 -1.78 -3.76 -14.12
N VAL A 94 -2.58 -3.43 -13.12
CA VAL A 94 -2.16 -2.64 -11.96
C VAL A 94 -2.05 -3.55 -10.74
N SER A 95 -0.93 -3.45 -10.04
CA SER A 95 -0.66 -4.18 -8.80
C SER A 95 -0.58 -3.17 -7.65
N LEU A 96 -1.42 -3.37 -6.63
CA LEU A 96 -1.35 -2.65 -5.37
C LEU A 96 -0.79 -3.57 -4.30
N SER A 97 0.28 -3.16 -3.63
CA SER A 97 0.95 -3.98 -2.63
C SER A 97 1.14 -3.25 -1.30
N ARG A 98 0.93 -3.97 -0.19
CA ARG A 98 1.06 -3.47 1.19
C ARG A 98 1.29 -4.65 2.14
N ASP A 99 2.23 -4.51 3.08
CA ASP A 99 2.50 -5.53 4.12
C ASP A 99 2.75 -6.95 3.56
N GLY A 100 3.35 -7.05 2.37
CA GLY A 100 3.58 -8.33 1.67
C GLY A 100 2.34 -8.96 1.03
N GLN A 101 1.18 -8.30 1.09
CA GLN A 101 0.00 -8.65 0.31
C GLN A 101 0.00 -7.87 -1.01
N THR A 102 -0.35 -8.54 -2.11
CA THR A 102 -0.48 -7.93 -3.42
C THR A 102 -1.86 -8.22 -3.99
N GLN A 103 -2.55 -7.17 -4.41
CA GLN A 103 -3.79 -7.26 -5.17
C GLN A 103 -3.57 -6.75 -6.58
N THR A 104 -4.02 -7.51 -7.56
CA THR A 104 -3.85 -7.20 -8.97
C THR A 104 -5.20 -6.99 -9.61
N VAL A 105 -5.30 -5.96 -10.45
CA VAL A 105 -6.47 -5.69 -11.27
C VAL A 105 -6.03 -5.47 -12.71
N SER A 106 -6.66 -6.18 -13.63
CA SER A 106 -6.54 -5.91 -15.05
C SER A 106 -7.53 -4.81 -15.38
N LEU A 107 -7.03 -3.63 -15.75
CA LEU A 107 -7.84 -2.56 -16.30
C LEU A 107 -8.09 -2.89 -17.77
N SER A 108 -8.87 -3.95 -18.01
CA SER A 108 -9.44 -4.20 -19.33
C SER A 108 -10.43 -3.07 -19.56
N SER A 109 -10.18 -2.23 -20.56
CA SER A 109 -11.20 -1.28 -21.03
C SER A 109 -12.48 -2.07 -21.32
N GLU A 110 -13.49 -1.91 -20.47
CA GLU A 110 -14.77 -2.66 -20.46
C GLU A 110 -15.64 -2.42 -21.72
N ALA A 111 -15.07 -1.90 -22.81
CA ALA A 111 -15.71 -1.79 -24.11
C ALA A 111 -15.73 -3.12 -24.91
N GLY A 112 -14.98 -4.15 -24.49
CA GLY A 112 -14.87 -5.42 -25.24
C GLY A 112 -15.80 -6.56 -24.81
N GLN A 113 -16.47 -6.47 -23.64
CA GLN A 113 -17.19 -7.62 -23.05
C GLN A 113 -18.72 -7.52 -23.16
N ALA A 114 -19.25 -6.41 -23.68
CA ALA A 114 -20.68 -6.27 -23.96
C ALA A 114 -21.12 -6.88 -25.31
N ALA A 115 -20.20 -7.37 -26.15
CA ALA A 115 -20.50 -7.83 -27.51
C ALA A 115 -20.64 -9.36 -27.70
N GLU A 116 -20.37 -10.17 -26.66
CA GLU A 116 -20.47 -11.65 -26.75
C GLU A 116 -21.63 -12.25 -25.93
N SER A 117 -22.41 -11.42 -25.25
CA SER A 117 -23.78 -11.79 -24.91
C SER A 117 -24.64 -11.55 -26.15
N GLU A 118 -25.42 -12.54 -26.56
CA GLU A 118 -26.42 -12.47 -27.65
C GLU A 118 -25.96 -12.85 -29.07
N ALA A 119 -25.46 -14.06 -29.27
CA ALA A 119 -25.76 -14.82 -30.50
C ALA A 119 -25.69 -16.33 -30.23
N ARG A 120 -26.70 -16.82 -29.51
CA ARG A 120 -27.08 -18.24 -29.46
C ARG A 120 -28.18 -18.49 -30.48
#